data_AF-A0A2P4XWN8-F1
#
_entry.id   AF-A0A2P4XWN8-F1
#
_cell.length_a   1.000
_cell.length_b   1.000
_cell.length_c   1.000
_cell.angle_alpha   90.00
_cell.angle_beta   90.00
_cell.angle_gamma   90.00
#
_symmetry.space_group_name_H-M   'P 1'
#
loop_
_entity.id
_entity.type
_entity.pdbx_description
1 polymer ?
#
loop_
_entity_poly.entity_id
_entity_poly.type
_entity_poly.pdbx_seq_one_letter_code
_entity_poly.pdbx_strand_id
1 'polypeptide(L)'
;MVALAELMLDPYYRTMRGFQVLVEKEWCAFGHQFALRSGHARSDASNEQRSPVFLLWLDCVWQYIRQYPTECEFNESMLLTLADHVYSCKYGNFMFDCERQRKDFFAKHRVFSIWSEINSQSERFSNHMYAPSDPATVLSPSTLSKNIKLWKGYFCRWDPTVIPPVPAFQCY
;
A
#
# COMPACT_ATOMS: atom_id res chain seq x y z
N MET A 1 -1.10 -7.62 11.15
CA MET A 1 -2.33 -7.92 11.92
C MET A 1 -2.79 -6.69 12.70
N VAL A 2 -1.91 -6.05 13.48
CA VAL A 2 -2.23 -4.81 14.22
C VAL A 2 -2.71 -3.68 13.28
N ALA A 3 -1.97 -3.39 12.21
CA ALA A 3 -2.36 -2.33 11.26
C ALA A 3 -3.77 -2.47 10.66
N LEU A 4 -4.23 -3.69 10.36
CA LEU A 4 -5.58 -3.90 9.82
C LEU A 4 -6.66 -3.69 10.91
N ALA A 5 -6.39 -4.14 12.14
CA ALA A 5 -7.28 -3.90 13.26
C ALA A 5 -7.37 -2.39 13.59
N GLU A 6 -6.25 -1.67 13.56
CA GLU A 6 -6.24 -0.22 13.74
C GLU A 6 -7.08 0.50 12.67
N LEU A 7 -6.97 0.09 11.40
CA LEU A 7 -7.80 0.63 10.32
C LEU A 7 -9.31 0.39 10.54
N MET A 8 -9.67 -0.77 11.09
CA MET A 8 -11.05 -1.16 11.39
C MET A 8 -11.61 -0.39 12.60
N LEU A 9 -10.79 -0.10 13.60
CA LEU A 9 -11.19 0.50 14.87
C LEU A 9 -11.18 2.03 14.84
N ASP A 10 -10.18 2.66 14.23
CA ASP A 10 -9.97 4.10 14.30
C ASP A 10 -10.19 4.76 12.91
N PRO A 11 -11.18 5.66 12.77
CA PRO A 11 -11.42 6.39 11.53
C PRO A 11 -10.25 7.28 11.11
N TYR A 12 -9.38 7.71 12.04
CA TYR A 12 -8.20 8.49 11.68
C TYR A 12 -7.37 7.77 10.62
N TYR A 13 -7.14 6.47 10.79
CA TYR A 13 -6.37 5.66 9.84
C TYR A 13 -7.07 5.43 8.49
N ARG A 14 -8.34 5.79 8.36
CA ARG A 14 -9.11 5.75 7.09
C ARG A 14 -8.93 7.01 6.25
N THR A 15 -8.35 8.07 6.82
CA THR A 15 -7.95 9.28 6.09
C THR A 15 -6.67 9.05 5.30
N MET A 16 -6.41 9.86 4.27
CA MET A 16 -5.17 9.80 3.50
C MET A 16 -3.96 9.92 4.42
N ARG A 17 -3.94 10.95 5.29
CA ARG A 17 -2.82 11.19 6.20
C ARG A 17 -2.69 10.10 7.25
N GLY A 18 -3.80 9.64 7.82
CA GLY A 18 -3.77 8.58 8.83
C GLY A 18 -3.26 7.28 8.26
N PHE A 19 -3.65 6.90 7.05
CA PHE A 19 -3.13 5.71 6.39
C PHE A 19 -1.60 5.78 6.16
N GLN A 20 -1.08 6.94 5.78
CA GLN A 20 0.38 7.16 5.67
C GLN A 20 1.08 6.93 7.02
N VAL A 21 0.52 7.49 8.09
CA VAL A 21 1.02 7.31 9.46
C VAL A 21 0.95 5.85 9.89
N LEU A 22 -0.14 5.15 9.57
CA LEU A 22 -0.32 3.73 9.86
C LEU A 22 0.80 2.90 9.23
N VAL A 23 1.10 3.13 7.95
CA VAL A 23 2.18 2.43 7.23
C VAL A 23 3.54 2.74 7.84
N GLU A 24 3.84 4.02 8.08
CA GLU A 24 5.11 4.44 8.67
C GLU A 24 5.31 3.89 10.09
N LYS A 25 4.25 3.88 10.91
CA LYS A 25 4.26 3.35 12.26
C LYS A 25 4.44 1.83 12.22
N GLU A 26 3.43 1.11 11.75
CA GLU A 26 3.31 -0.34 11.91
C GLU A 26 4.24 -1.16 11.03
N TRP A 27 4.67 -0.61 9.89
CA TRP A 27 5.55 -1.33 8.97
C TRP A 27 6.97 -0.82 9.00
N CYS A 28 7.17 0.49 8.85
CA CYS A 28 8.52 1.04 8.76
C CYS A 28 9.20 1.14 10.13
N ALA A 29 8.54 1.72 11.13
CA ALA A 29 9.14 1.97 12.45
C ALA A 29 9.24 0.68 13.28
N PHE A 30 8.23 -0.18 13.27
CA PHE A 30 8.26 -1.49 13.92
C PHE A 30 9.20 -2.51 13.24
N GLY A 31 9.83 -2.15 12.12
CA GLY A 31 10.94 -2.91 11.54
C GLY A 31 10.51 -4.09 10.69
N HIS A 32 9.48 -3.93 9.86
CA HIS A 32 9.23 -4.91 8.81
C HIS A 32 10.45 -5.00 7.88
N GLN A 33 10.91 -6.22 7.64
CA GLN A 33 12.13 -6.49 6.87
C GLN A 33 11.89 -6.34 5.35
N PHE A 34 11.60 -5.12 4.89
CA PHE A 34 11.22 -4.87 3.50
C PHE A 34 12.31 -5.29 2.50
N ALA A 35 13.58 -4.99 2.78
CA ALA A 35 14.68 -5.31 1.88
C ALA A 35 14.83 -6.83 1.73
N LEU A 36 14.74 -7.55 2.85
CA LEU A 36 14.82 -9.00 2.86
C LEU A 36 13.63 -9.66 2.18
N ARG A 37 12.41 -9.22 2.52
CA ARG A 37 11.15 -9.85 2.06
C ARG A 37 10.86 -9.55 0.59
N SER A 38 11.22 -8.36 0.12
CA SER A 38 11.06 -7.94 -1.28
C SER A 38 12.26 -8.29 -2.16
N GLY A 39 13.38 -8.74 -1.56
CA GLY A 39 14.58 -9.15 -2.29
C GLY A 39 15.32 -8.00 -2.97
N HIS A 40 15.30 -6.81 -2.38
CA HIS A 40 15.96 -5.62 -2.93
C HIS A 40 17.47 -5.86 -3.07
N ALA A 41 18.02 -5.51 -4.23
CA ALA A 41 19.46 -5.64 -4.55
C ALA A 41 20.06 -7.05 -4.34
N ARG A 42 19.23 -8.10 -4.28
CA ARG A 42 19.66 -9.50 -4.16
C ARG A 42 19.35 -10.26 -5.44
N SER A 43 20.40 -10.77 -6.08
CA SER A 43 20.31 -11.61 -7.28
C SER A 43 19.73 -13.00 -7.01
N ASP A 44 19.73 -13.43 -5.74
CA ASP A 44 19.23 -14.75 -5.36
C ASP A 44 17.71 -14.79 -5.28
N ALA A 45 17.09 -15.22 -6.38
CA ALA A 45 15.66 -15.48 -6.49
C ALA A 45 15.21 -16.70 -5.68
N SER A 46 16.11 -17.59 -5.27
CA SER A 46 15.81 -18.82 -4.51
C SER A 46 15.74 -18.59 -3.00
N ASN A 47 15.96 -17.37 -2.54
CA ASN A 47 15.94 -17.05 -1.13
C ASN A 47 14.56 -17.29 -0.51
N GLU A 48 14.44 -18.33 0.30
CA GLU A 48 13.23 -18.77 1.00
C GLU A 48 12.64 -17.71 1.94
N GLN A 49 13.42 -16.68 2.27
CA GLN A 49 12.99 -15.59 3.13
C GLN A 49 12.16 -14.53 2.36
N ARG A 50 12.08 -14.59 1.03
CA ARG A 50 11.21 -13.69 0.26
C ARG A 50 9.74 -14.03 0.51
N SER A 51 8.94 -13.02 0.81
CA SER A 51 7.50 -13.23 1.04
C SER A 51 6.72 -11.95 0.83
N PRO A 52 5.57 -11.98 0.12
CA PRO A 52 4.78 -10.79 -0.20
C PRO A 52 3.92 -10.31 0.97
N VAL A 53 4.46 -10.27 2.21
CA VAL A 53 3.67 -9.98 3.43
C VAL A 53 2.99 -8.62 3.38
N PHE A 54 3.72 -7.57 2.96
CA PHE A 54 3.15 -6.23 2.82
C PHE A 54 2.10 -6.16 1.70
N LEU A 55 2.36 -6.83 0.57
CA LEU A 55 1.41 -6.90 -0.54
C LEU A 55 0.12 -7.63 -0.16
N LEU A 56 0.21 -8.73 0.59
CA LEU A 56 -0.96 -9.45 1.12
C LEU A 56 -1.76 -8.58 2.09
N TRP A 57 -1.08 -7.75 2.88
CA TRP A 57 -1.77 -6.75 3.71
C TRP A 57 -2.45 -5.68 2.87
N LEU A 58 -1.83 -5.17 1.81
CA LEU A 58 -2.47 -4.24 0.87
C LEU A 58 -3.70 -4.87 0.20
N ASP A 59 -3.65 -6.16 -0.17
CA ASP A 59 -4.82 -6.88 -0.67
C ASP A 59 -5.95 -6.90 0.37
N CYS A 60 -5.63 -7.15 1.65
CA CYS A 60 -6.61 -7.07 2.73
C CYS A 60 -7.23 -5.66 2.85
N VAL A 61 -6.43 -4.60 2.72
CA VAL A 61 -6.93 -3.21 2.72
C VAL A 61 -7.80 -2.96 1.48
N TRP A 62 -7.46 -3.52 0.32
CA TRP A 62 -8.31 -3.44 -0.87
C TRP A 62 -9.65 -4.15 -0.66
N GLN A 63 -9.68 -5.33 -0.03
CA GLN A 63 -10.94 -5.98 0.35
C GLN A 63 -11.78 -5.08 1.27
N TYR A 64 -11.14 -4.35 2.17
CA TYR A 64 -11.78 -3.44 3.10
C TYR A 64 -12.43 -2.25 2.37
N ILE A 65 -11.69 -1.54 1.50
CA ILE A 65 -12.23 -0.43 0.70
C ILE A 65 -13.38 -0.90 -0.19
N ARG A 66 -13.25 -2.09 -0.78
CA ARG A 66 -14.30 -2.66 -1.64
C ARG A 66 -15.59 -2.94 -0.86
N GLN A 67 -15.50 -3.41 0.38
CA GLN A 67 -16.68 -3.67 1.21
C GLN A 67 -17.29 -2.37 1.78
N TYR A 68 -16.47 -1.32 1.95
CA TYR A 68 -16.88 -0.03 2.50
C TYR A 68 -16.43 1.15 1.61
N PRO A 69 -17.09 1.36 0.46
CA PRO A 69 -16.64 2.32 -0.56
C PRO A 69 -16.69 3.78 -0.13
N THR A 70 -17.40 4.13 0.95
CA THR A 70 -17.56 5.52 1.43
C THR A 70 -16.71 5.84 2.67
N GLU A 71 -16.09 4.83 3.29
CA GLU A 71 -15.47 4.95 4.61
C GLU A 71 -13.98 5.31 4.56
N CYS A 72 -13.33 5.16 3.40
CA CYS A 72 -11.92 5.48 3.19
C CYS A 72 -11.77 6.70 2.28
N GLU A 73 -10.93 7.64 2.68
CA GLU A 73 -10.62 8.86 1.91
C GLU A 73 -9.69 8.54 0.74
N PHE A 74 -8.86 7.50 0.85
CA PHE A 74 -7.97 7.04 -0.21
C PHE A 74 -8.62 5.98 -1.09
N ASN A 75 -8.22 5.94 -2.36
CA ASN A 75 -8.74 5.01 -3.36
C ASN A 75 -7.76 3.86 -3.69
N GLU A 76 -8.20 2.95 -4.56
CA GLU A 76 -7.39 1.81 -5.04
C GLU A 76 -6.06 2.25 -5.68
N SER A 77 -6.01 3.40 -6.35
CA SER A 77 -4.80 3.91 -7.00
C SER A 77 -3.67 4.14 -6.00
N MET A 78 -3.97 4.53 -4.76
CA MET A 78 -2.96 4.70 -3.71
C MET A 78 -2.36 3.35 -3.32
N LEU A 79 -3.20 2.31 -3.21
CA LEU A 79 -2.75 0.94 -2.90
C LEU A 79 -1.90 0.34 -4.02
N LEU A 80 -2.30 0.55 -5.29
CA LEU A 80 -1.52 0.12 -6.45
C LEU A 80 -0.15 0.82 -6.49
N THR A 81 -0.12 2.12 -6.23
CA THR A 81 1.11 2.92 -6.18
C THR A 81 2.05 2.42 -5.09
N LEU A 82 1.52 2.08 -3.91
CA LEU A 82 2.30 1.46 -2.83
C LEU A 82 2.83 0.09 -3.23
N ALA A 83 1.99 -0.76 -3.82
CA ALA A 83 2.38 -2.10 -4.24
C ALA A 83 3.51 -2.07 -5.28
N ASP A 84 3.49 -1.12 -6.22
CA ASP A 84 4.57 -0.94 -7.20
C ASP A 84 5.86 -0.41 -6.57
N HIS A 85 5.74 0.59 -5.70
CA HIS A 85 6.90 1.24 -5.10
C HIS A 85 7.56 0.47 -3.95
N VAL A 86 6.91 -0.57 -3.45
CA VAL A 86 7.55 -1.56 -2.56
C VAL A 86 8.65 -2.31 -3.29
N TYR A 87 8.51 -2.60 -4.59
CA TYR A 87 9.53 -3.29 -5.38
C TYR A 87 10.45 -2.34 -6.15
N SER A 88 9.97 -1.14 -6.49
CA SER A 88 10.70 -0.24 -7.38
C SER A 88 11.99 0.35 -6.79
N CYS A 89 12.18 0.30 -5.46
CA CYS A 89 13.32 0.93 -4.76
C CYS A 89 13.51 2.42 -5.10
N LYS A 90 12.46 3.12 -5.54
CA LYS A 90 12.52 4.54 -5.94
C LYS A 90 12.55 5.47 -4.72
N TYR A 91 11.83 5.09 -3.66
CA TYR A 91 11.66 5.88 -2.44
C TYR A 91 12.29 5.18 -1.25
N GLY A 92 12.84 5.96 -0.32
CA GLY A 92 13.56 5.43 0.84
C GLY A 92 12.67 4.72 1.87
N ASN A 93 11.34 4.83 1.75
CA ASN A 93 10.39 4.34 2.74
C ASN A 93 10.50 2.81 2.96
N PHE A 94 10.65 2.04 1.89
CA PHE A 94 10.61 0.57 1.91
C PHE A 94 11.96 -0.10 1.61
N MET A 95 13.09 0.63 1.64
CA MET A 95 14.39 0.09 1.23
C MET A 95 15.15 -0.68 2.32
N PHE A 96 14.75 -0.57 3.58
CA PHE A 96 15.55 -1.03 4.72
C PHE A 96 14.76 -1.97 5.63
N ASP A 97 15.46 -2.81 6.38
CA ASP A 97 14.84 -3.82 7.24
C ASP A 97 14.52 -3.31 8.64
N CYS A 98 15.11 -2.19 9.06
CA CYS A 98 14.84 -1.59 10.36
C CYS A 98 14.96 -0.06 10.33
N GLU A 99 14.29 0.59 11.28
CA GLU A 99 14.27 2.05 11.39
C GLU A 99 15.67 2.65 11.62
N ARG A 100 16.53 1.94 12.35
CA ARG A 100 17.91 2.38 12.61
C ARG A 100 18.70 2.54 11.31
N GLN A 101 18.71 1.50 10.45
CA GLN A 101 19.39 1.55 9.15
C GLN A 101 18.84 2.68 8.28
N ARG A 102 17.52 2.87 8.30
CA ARG A 102 16.84 3.94 7.57
C ARG A 102 17.32 5.33 8.04
N LYS A 103 17.34 5.58 9.34
CA LYS A 103 17.82 6.85 9.93
C LYS A 103 19.30 7.11 9.62
N ASP A 104 20.15 6.10 9.76
CA ASP A 104 21.58 6.21 9.48
C ASP A 104 21.85 6.53 8.00
N PHE A 105 21.04 5.99 7.09
CA PHE A 105 21.13 6.30 5.65
C PHE A 105 20.59 7.69 5.33
N PHE A 106 19.44 8.07 5.89
CA PHE A 106 18.79 9.36 5.63
C PHE A 106 19.61 10.55 6.17
N ALA A 107 20.41 10.32 7.22
CA ALA A 107 21.35 11.31 7.73
C ALA A 107 22.51 11.61 6.76
N LYS A 108 22.83 10.67 5.87
CA LYS A 108 23.98 10.74 4.95
C LYS A 108 23.57 11.05 3.51
N HIS A 109 22.36 10.66 3.12
CA HIS A 109 21.89 10.74 1.74
C HIS A 109 20.52 11.39 1.67
N ARG A 110 20.33 12.26 0.66
CA ARG A 110 19.01 12.82 0.37
C ARG A 110 18.12 11.73 -0.21
N VAL A 111 17.01 11.45 0.46
CA VAL A 111 16.02 10.48 0.05
C VAL A 111 14.69 11.15 -0.26
N PHE A 112 13.97 10.61 -1.23
CA PHE A 112 12.60 11.03 -1.53
C PHE A 112 11.62 10.12 -0.79
N SER A 113 10.56 10.73 -0.24
CA SER A 113 9.46 10.02 0.39
C SER A 113 8.34 9.80 -0.62
N ILE A 114 7.79 8.58 -0.67
CA ILE A 114 6.61 8.28 -1.49
C ILE A 114 5.42 9.17 -1.12
N TRP A 115 5.33 9.55 0.16
CA TRP A 115 4.25 10.41 0.66
C TRP A 115 4.31 11.82 0.08
N SER A 116 5.50 12.32 -0.26
CA SER A 116 5.64 13.62 -0.92
C SER A 116 5.01 13.61 -2.32
N GLU A 117 5.15 12.49 -3.05
CA GLU A 117 4.52 12.29 -4.37
C GLU A 117 3.01 12.06 -4.23
N ILE A 118 2.58 11.24 -3.27
CA ILE A 118 1.15 10.99 -3.04
C ILE A 118 0.43 12.27 -2.64
N ASN A 119 1.03 13.09 -1.77
CA ASN A 119 0.42 14.33 -1.30
C ASN A 119 0.42 15.43 -2.38
N SER A 120 1.40 15.45 -3.29
CA SER A 120 1.40 16.39 -4.42
C SER A 120 0.33 16.05 -5.47
N GLN A 121 -0.05 14.77 -5.58
CA GLN A 121 -1.10 14.28 -6.48
C GLN A 121 -2.34 13.79 -5.70
N SER A 122 -2.69 14.47 -4.60
CA SER A 122 -3.76 14.04 -3.68
C SER A 122 -5.11 13.83 -4.38
N GLU A 123 -5.45 14.65 -5.38
CA GLU A 123 -6.69 14.51 -6.17
C GLU A 123 -6.81 13.14 -6.86
N ARG A 124 -5.70 12.57 -7.35
CA ARG A 124 -5.69 11.25 -8.00
C ARG A 124 -5.94 10.11 -7.01
N PHE A 125 -5.54 10.30 -5.76
CA PHE A 125 -5.59 9.28 -4.72
C PHE A 125 -6.80 9.42 -3.79
N SER A 126 -7.51 10.54 -3.87
CA SER A 126 -8.71 10.80 -3.10
C SER A 126 -9.91 10.03 -3.67
N ASN A 127 -10.82 9.64 -2.78
CA ASN A 127 -12.08 9.00 -3.09
C ASN A 127 -13.20 10.04 -3.08
N HIS A 128 -13.80 10.29 -4.24
CA HIS A 128 -14.89 11.27 -4.38
C HIS A 128 -16.18 10.86 -3.65
N MET A 129 -16.32 9.57 -3.33
CA MET A 129 -17.46 9.01 -2.59
C MET A 129 -17.22 9.00 -1.08
N TYR A 130 -16.15 9.63 -0.59
CA TYR A 130 -15.83 9.68 0.83
C TYR A 130 -16.91 10.43 1.60
N ALA A 131 -17.71 9.65 2.34
CA ALA A 131 -18.81 10.10 3.17
C ALA A 131 -18.82 9.16 4.37
N PRO A 132 -17.94 9.39 5.37
CA PRO A 132 -17.83 8.50 6.51
C PRO A 132 -19.16 8.50 7.27
N SER A 133 -19.61 7.29 7.63
CA SER A 133 -20.65 7.11 8.64
C SER A 133 -20.16 7.64 9.98
N ASP A 134 -21.01 7.66 11.01
CA ASP A 134 -20.66 8.15 12.35
C ASP A 134 -19.23 7.72 12.75
N PRO A 135 -18.31 8.67 13.06
CA PRO A 135 -16.90 8.39 13.33
C PRO A 135 -16.68 7.42 14.50
N ALA A 136 -17.68 7.08 15.30
CA ALA A 136 -17.53 6.05 16.33
C ALA A 136 -17.71 4.60 15.81
N THR A 137 -18.00 4.38 14.52
CA THR A 137 -18.39 3.05 14.02
C THR A 137 -17.16 2.17 13.72
N VAL A 138 -16.99 1.12 14.51
CA VAL A 138 -16.05 0.02 14.23
C VAL A 138 -16.56 -0.77 13.02
N LEU A 139 -15.72 -0.92 12.01
CA LEU A 139 -16.08 -1.64 10.78
C LEU A 139 -15.51 -3.05 10.80
N SER A 140 -16.38 -4.04 10.62
CA SER A 140 -16.02 -5.46 10.61
C SER A 140 -16.29 -6.07 9.23
N PRO A 141 -15.29 -6.15 8.34
CA PRO A 141 -15.48 -6.69 7.00
C PRO A 141 -15.86 -8.16 7.07
N SER A 142 -16.70 -8.60 6.14
CA SER A 142 -17.04 -10.00 5.98
C SER A 142 -15.84 -10.80 5.52
N THR A 143 -15.53 -11.87 6.25
CA THR A 143 -14.49 -12.86 5.93
C THR A 143 -15.01 -14.08 5.15
N LEU A 144 -16.29 -14.11 4.79
CA LEU A 144 -16.88 -15.20 4.00
C LEU A 144 -16.21 -15.29 2.62
N SER A 145 -15.84 -16.51 2.20
CA SER A 145 -15.15 -16.77 0.92
C SER A 145 -15.86 -16.17 -0.30
N LYS A 146 -17.20 -16.15 -0.30
CA LYS A 146 -18.02 -15.52 -1.36
C LYS A 146 -17.79 -14.01 -1.51
N ASN A 147 -17.39 -13.35 -0.42
CA ASN A 147 -17.20 -11.91 -0.34
C ASN A 147 -15.75 -11.49 -0.56
N ILE A 148 -14.79 -12.42 -0.48
CA ILE A 148 -13.40 -12.20 -0.88
C ILE A 148 -13.33 -12.31 -2.42
N LYS A 149 -12.78 -11.29 -3.06
CA LYS A 149 -12.61 -11.25 -4.53
C LYS A 149 -11.14 -11.11 -4.88
N LEU A 150 -10.74 -11.58 -6.05
CA LEU A 150 -9.39 -11.33 -6.54
C LEU A 150 -9.23 -9.84 -6.84
N TRP A 151 -8.14 -9.23 -6.37
CA TRP A 151 -7.77 -7.87 -6.72
C TRP A 151 -7.27 -7.79 -8.17
N LYS A 152 -8.22 -7.77 -9.11
CA LYS A 152 -7.95 -7.78 -10.56
C LYS A 152 -7.10 -6.58 -11.00
N GLY A 153 -7.30 -5.41 -10.39
CA GLY A 153 -6.54 -4.19 -10.68
C GLY A 153 -5.04 -4.32 -10.43
N TYR A 154 -4.62 -5.23 -9.54
CA TYR A 154 -3.21 -5.54 -9.32
C TYR A 154 -2.78 -6.82 -10.04
N PHE A 155 -3.48 -7.94 -9.82
CA PHE A 155 -3.04 -9.27 -10.28
C PHE A 155 -3.31 -9.53 -11.77
N CYS A 156 -4.33 -8.90 -12.36
CA CYS A 156 -4.69 -9.08 -13.76
C CYS A 156 -4.34 -7.85 -14.61
N ARG A 157 -3.52 -6.93 -14.10
CA ARG A 157 -3.29 -5.63 -14.72
C ARG A 157 -2.59 -5.66 -16.08
N TRP A 158 -1.89 -6.75 -16.35
CA TRP A 158 -1.18 -6.99 -17.60
C TRP A 158 -1.87 -8.02 -18.48
N ASP A 159 -3.05 -8.52 -18.07
CA ASP A 159 -3.83 -9.47 -18.84
C ASP A 159 -4.65 -8.69 -19.91
N PRO A 160 -4.32 -8.85 -21.21
CA PRO A 160 -4.98 -8.12 -22.28
C PRO A 160 -6.45 -8.54 -22.47
N THR A 161 -6.88 -9.66 -21.88
CA THR A 161 -8.27 -10.12 -21.91
C THR A 161 -9.13 -9.45 -20.83
N VAL A 162 -8.50 -8.91 -19.78
CA VAL A 162 -9.16 -8.29 -18.64
C VAL A 162 -9.08 -6.77 -18.70
N ILE A 163 -7.97 -6.22 -19.20
CA ILE A 163 -7.76 -4.79 -19.39
C ILE A 163 -7.42 -4.55 -20.87
N PRO A 164 -8.19 -3.73 -21.60
CA PRO A 164 -7.87 -3.41 -22.98
C PRO A 164 -6.47 -2.76 -23.04
N PRO A 165 -5.59 -3.18 -23.95
CA PRO A 165 -4.25 -2.63 -24.05
C PRO A 165 -4.32 -1.13 -24.30
N VAL A 166 -3.68 -0.34 -23.44
CA VAL A 166 -3.49 1.09 -23.69
C VAL A 166 -2.62 1.20 -24.93
N PRO A 167 -3.03 1.93 -25.99
CA PRO A 167 -2.20 2.12 -27.16
C PRO A 167 -0.87 2.75 -26.72
N ALA A 168 0.23 2.04 -26.95
CA ALA A 168 1.56 2.55 -26.67
C ALA A 168 1.81 3.75 -27.58
N PHE A 169 1.67 4.97 -27.05
CA PHE A 169 2.22 6.15 -27.71
C PHE A 169 3.75 6.07 -27.57
N GLN A 170 4.39 5.39 -28.52
CA GLN A 170 5.83 5.52 -28.75
C GLN A 170 6.08 6.90 -29.36
N CYS A 171 6.40 7.88 -28.51
CA CYS A 171 7.04 9.11 -28.98
C CYS A 171 8.52 8.78 -29.23
N TYR A 172 8.89 8.64 -30.50
CA TYR A 172 10.28 8.65 -30.96
C TYR A 172 10.84 10.08 -31.00
#